data_AF-A0A2U0S6X5-F1
#
_entry.id   AF-A0A2U0S6X5-F1
#
_cell.length_a   1.000
_cell.length_b   1.000
_cell.length_c   1.000
_cell.angle_alpha   90.00
_cell.angle_beta   90.00
_cell.angle_gamma   90.00
#
_symmetry.space_group_name_H-M   'P 1'
#
loop_
_entity.id
_entity.type
_entity.pdbx_description
1 polymer ?
#
loop_
_entity_poly.entity_id
_entity_poly.type
_entity_poly.pdbx_seq_one_letter_code
_entity_poly.pdbx_strand_id
1 'polypeptide(L)'
;MKKVEKYAYIVLNFEKFWKRLCSQNRAGKTAHAFVRRGIMGPKKTKHLFFYVTHPRKEIQGYADFVERVTGNAKDLWESFGHESLLNSYDEYNDFLQGRRKATFIRFTNLKELPNPIKAKTFAQIIGRKRMPQQGMYLTKEMAQQLLSAGGTEIL
;
A
#
# COMPACT_ATOMS: atom_id res chain seq x y z
N MET A 1 -16.38 8.44 23.07
CA MET A 1 -15.79 7.43 22.16
C MET A 1 -14.28 7.66 22.05
N LYS A 2 -13.43 6.71 22.47
CA LYS A 2 -11.98 6.79 22.22
C LYS A 2 -11.73 6.78 20.71
N LYS A 3 -11.01 7.78 20.21
CA LYS A 3 -10.63 7.88 18.80
C LYS A 3 -9.62 6.76 18.53
N VAL A 4 -10.00 5.77 17.72
CA VAL A 4 -9.11 4.66 17.33
C VAL A 4 -7.90 5.25 16.62
N GLU A 5 -6.70 4.92 17.09
CA GLU A 5 -5.44 5.36 16.49
C GLU A 5 -5.31 4.83 15.06
N LYS A 6 -4.96 5.72 14.11
CA LYS A 6 -4.74 5.39 12.69
C LYS A 6 -3.25 5.23 12.42
N TYR A 7 -2.64 4.24 13.07
CA TYR A 7 -1.19 4.06 13.09
C TYR A 7 -0.65 3.59 11.75
N ALA A 8 -1.22 2.53 11.17
CA ALA A 8 -0.86 2.02 9.84
C ALA A 8 -2.08 1.88 8.92
N TYR A 9 -1.84 1.67 7.63
CA TYR A 9 -2.88 1.42 6.63
C TYR A 9 -2.52 0.27 5.69
N ILE A 10 -3.47 -0.61 5.40
CA ILE A 10 -3.30 -1.69 4.44
C ILE A 10 -3.76 -1.22 3.06
N VAL A 11 -2.85 -1.21 2.08
CA VAL A 11 -3.18 -1.06 0.66
C VAL A 11 -3.32 -2.43 0.00
N LEU A 12 -4.21 -2.52 -0.99
CA LEU A 12 -4.43 -3.75 -1.74
C LEU A 12 -3.69 -3.65 -3.06
N ASN A 13 -2.84 -4.63 -3.34
CA ASN A 13 -2.05 -4.68 -4.56
C ASN A 13 -2.36 -5.93 -5.37
N PHE A 14 -2.29 -5.84 -6.69
CA PHE A 14 -2.33 -7.02 -7.55
C PHE A 14 -0.93 -7.62 -7.64
N GLU A 15 -0.82 -8.95 -7.77
CA GLU A 15 0.49 -9.63 -7.78
C GLU A 15 1.44 -9.06 -8.84
N LYS A 16 0.94 -8.74 -10.04
CA LYS A 16 1.75 -8.15 -11.11
C LYS A 16 2.40 -6.82 -10.70
N PHE A 17 1.67 -5.97 -10.00
CA PHE A 17 2.12 -4.65 -9.59
C PHE A 17 3.00 -4.72 -8.35
N TRP A 18 2.73 -5.65 -7.45
CA TRP A 18 3.63 -5.96 -6.33
C TRP A 18 5.00 -6.42 -6.82
N LYS A 19 5.06 -7.41 -7.72
CA LYS A 19 6.32 -7.89 -8.30
C LYS A 19 7.14 -6.76 -8.95
N ARG A 20 6.47 -5.90 -9.71
CA ARG A 20 7.12 -4.74 -10.34
C ARG A 20 7.65 -3.75 -9.30
N LEU A 21 6.88 -3.47 -8.26
CA LEU A 21 7.29 -2.60 -7.17
C LEU A 21 8.54 -3.14 -6.45
N CYS A 22 8.57 -4.43 -6.10
CA CYS A 22 9.74 -5.10 -5.52
C CYS A 22 10.96 -5.03 -6.45
N SER A 23 10.77 -5.28 -7.75
CA SER A 23 11.85 -5.18 -8.72
C SER A 23 12.46 -3.77 -8.79
N GLN A 24 11.62 -2.73 -8.79
CA GLN A 24 12.11 -1.34 -8.80
C GLN A 24 12.85 -0.99 -7.50
N ASN A 25 12.35 -1.45 -6.35
CA ASN A 25 12.99 -1.23 -5.05
C ASN A 25 14.37 -1.89 -4.98
N ARG A 26 14.48 -3.15 -5.42
CA ARG A 26 15.77 -3.87 -5.49
C ARG A 26 16.75 -3.26 -6.51
N ALA A 27 16.22 -2.58 -7.53
CA ALA A 27 17.03 -1.80 -8.49
C ALA A 27 17.47 -0.43 -7.95
N GLY A 28 17.16 -0.10 -6.69
CA GLY A 28 17.62 1.11 -6.00
C GLY A 28 16.66 2.28 -6.03
N LYS A 29 15.43 2.12 -6.55
CA LYS A 29 14.40 3.17 -6.42
C LYS A 29 13.98 3.29 -4.96
N THR A 30 14.14 4.47 -4.36
CA THR A 30 13.93 4.69 -2.92
C THR A 30 12.57 5.34 -2.59
N ALA A 31 11.97 6.04 -3.55
CA ALA A 31 10.67 6.69 -3.43
C ALA A 31 9.65 6.06 -4.39
N HIS A 32 8.47 5.79 -3.88
CA HIS A 32 7.41 5.11 -4.61
C HIS A 32 6.05 5.77 -4.39
N ALA A 33 5.17 5.64 -5.39
CA ALA A 33 3.78 6.05 -5.28
C ALA A 33 2.82 4.90 -5.60
N PHE A 34 1.91 4.62 -4.66
CA PHE A 34 0.78 3.72 -4.88
C PHE A 34 -0.41 4.54 -5.42
N VAL A 35 -0.88 4.18 -6.61
CA VAL A 35 -1.95 4.91 -7.30
C VAL A 35 -3.32 4.31 -6.99
N ARG A 36 -4.28 5.16 -6.64
CA ARG A 36 -5.70 4.80 -6.50
C ARG A 36 -6.57 5.65 -7.43
N ARG A 37 -7.65 5.03 -7.91
CA ARG A 37 -8.68 5.70 -8.72
C ARG A 37 -9.57 6.57 -7.84
N GLY A 38 -9.70 7.86 -8.14
CA GLY A 38 -10.49 8.81 -7.34
C GLY A 38 -9.78 9.29 -6.07
N ILE A 39 -10.53 9.89 -5.16
CA ILE A 39 -10.02 10.40 -3.87
C ILE A 39 -10.17 9.30 -2.82
N MET A 40 -9.06 8.70 -2.41
CA MET A 40 -9.04 7.61 -1.44
C MET A 40 -8.14 7.93 -0.24
N GLY A 41 -8.22 7.10 0.81
CA GLY A 41 -7.28 7.15 1.93
C GLY A 41 -5.95 6.45 1.61
N PRO A 42 -5.00 6.44 2.57
CA PRO A 42 -5.10 7.00 3.91
C PRO A 42 -4.82 8.50 3.95
N LYS A 43 -5.52 9.26 4.81
CA LYS A 43 -5.26 10.71 4.96
C LYS A 43 -4.00 11.00 5.76
N LYS A 44 -3.79 10.23 6.83
CA LYS A 44 -2.61 10.26 7.70
C LYS A 44 -2.41 8.86 8.27
N THR A 45 -1.16 8.41 8.28
CA THR A 45 -0.72 7.15 8.88
C THR A 45 0.80 7.20 9.00
N LYS A 46 1.44 6.26 9.70
CA LYS A 46 2.89 6.15 9.78
C LYS A 46 3.44 5.11 8.81
N HIS A 47 2.74 3.99 8.65
CA HIS A 47 3.19 2.88 7.81
C HIS A 47 2.11 2.40 6.86
N LEU A 48 2.55 1.85 5.74
CA LEU A 48 1.73 1.10 4.81
C LEU A 48 2.07 -0.39 4.91
N PHE A 49 1.05 -1.23 4.84
CA PHE A 49 1.20 -2.67 4.62
C PHE A 49 0.61 -3.03 3.25
N PHE A 50 1.24 -3.95 2.54
CA PHE A 50 0.85 -4.33 1.18
C PHE A 50 0.21 -5.71 1.18
N TYR A 51 -1.13 -5.74 1.10
CA TYR A 51 -1.89 -6.96 0.91
C TYR A 51 -1.96 -7.32 -0.57
N VAL A 52 -1.26 -8.37 -0.97
CA VAL A 52 -1.30 -8.91 -2.32
C VAL A 52 -2.55 -9.78 -2.46
N THR A 53 -3.43 -9.38 -3.36
CA THR A 53 -4.77 -9.93 -3.54
C THR A 53 -4.76 -11.30 -4.24
N HIS A 54 -5.30 -11.45 -5.43
CA HIS A 54 -5.28 -12.74 -6.13
C HIS A 54 -3.91 -12.97 -6.80
N PRO A 55 -3.37 -14.21 -6.80
CA PRO A 55 -3.87 -15.43 -6.16
C PRO A 55 -3.45 -15.62 -4.68
N ARG A 56 -2.56 -14.77 -4.15
CA ARG A 56 -1.84 -14.98 -2.89
C ARG A 56 -2.66 -14.81 -1.61
N LYS A 57 -3.43 -13.72 -1.52
CA LYS A 57 -4.27 -13.33 -0.38
C LYS A 57 -3.48 -13.19 0.93
N GLU A 58 -2.35 -12.49 0.87
CA GLU A 58 -1.41 -12.34 1.98
C GLU A 58 -0.75 -10.95 2.01
N ILE A 59 -0.22 -10.55 3.17
CA ILE A 59 0.61 -9.34 3.29
C ILE A 59 2.05 -9.71 2.98
N GLN A 60 2.68 -9.02 2.04
CA GLN A 60 4.04 -9.34 1.58
C GLN A 60 5.08 -8.28 1.93
N GLY A 61 4.69 -7.13 2.45
CA GLY A 61 5.63 -6.07 2.77
C GLY A 61 5.01 -4.91 3.51
N TYR A 62 5.88 -3.99 3.92
CA TYR A 62 5.52 -2.74 4.56
C TYR A 62 6.46 -1.61 4.13
N ALA A 63 6.04 -0.37 4.36
CA ALA A 63 6.79 0.83 4.01
C ALA A 63 6.44 2.00 4.92
N ASP A 64 7.27 3.04 4.88
CA ASP A 64 7.01 4.29 5.60
C ASP A 64 6.14 5.20 4.75
N PHE A 65 5.01 5.63 5.32
CA PHE A 65 4.11 6.57 4.65
C PHE A 65 4.73 7.96 4.65
N VAL A 66 4.83 8.56 3.47
CA VAL A 66 5.27 9.95 3.33
C VAL A 66 4.05 10.86 3.31
N GLU A 67 3.20 10.72 2.31
CA GLU A 67 2.03 11.57 2.16
C GLU A 67 0.97 10.99 1.23
N ARG A 68 -0.17 11.68 1.21
CA ARG A 68 -1.26 11.41 0.27
C ARG A 68 -1.58 12.67 -0.53
N VAL A 69 -1.30 12.63 -1.83
CA VAL A 69 -1.62 13.69 -2.78
C VAL A 69 -2.83 13.30 -3.60
N THR A 70 -3.82 14.19 -3.73
CA THR A 70 -5.04 13.94 -4.52
C THR A 70 -5.37 15.15 -5.36
N GLY A 71 -5.81 14.93 -6.59
CA GLY A 71 -6.03 16.01 -7.54
C GLY A 71 -6.40 15.52 -8.93
N ASN A 72 -6.16 16.38 -9.92
CA ASN A 72 -6.28 16.03 -11.33
C ASN A 72 -5.30 14.90 -11.68
N ALA A 73 -5.79 13.92 -12.44
CA ALA A 73 -5.00 12.79 -12.87
C ALA A 73 -3.74 13.17 -13.65
N LYS A 74 -3.85 14.13 -14.58
CA LYS A 74 -2.75 14.57 -15.45
C LYS A 74 -1.65 15.26 -14.63
N ASP A 75 -2.02 16.27 -13.84
CA ASP A 75 -1.08 17.05 -13.01
C ASP A 75 -0.34 16.15 -12.00
N LEU A 76 -1.04 15.17 -11.41
CA LEU A 76 -0.44 14.18 -10.53
C LEU A 76 0.57 13.29 -11.25
N TRP A 77 0.29 12.89 -12.50
CA TRP A 77 1.21 12.08 -13.28
C TRP A 77 2.47 12.86 -13.65
N GLU A 78 2.32 14.11 -14.08
CA GLU A 78 3.45 14.99 -14.40
C GLU A 78 4.36 15.20 -13.19
N SER A 79 3.76 15.33 -11.99
CA SER A 79 4.50 15.59 -10.76
C SER A 79 5.12 14.33 -10.13
N PHE A 80 4.39 13.21 -10.11
CA PHE A 80 4.76 12.02 -9.31
C PHE A 80 4.70 10.70 -10.10
N GLY A 81 4.41 10.72 -11.40
CA GLY A 81 4.30 9.52 -12.23
C GLY A 81 5.58 8.68 -12.24
N HIS A 82 6.74 9.34 -12.18
CA HIS A 82 8.05 8.70 -12.08
C HIS A 82 8.24 7.88 -10.79
N GLU A 83 7.54 8.21 -9.70
CA GLU A 83 7.52 7.43 -8.46
C GLU A 83 6.56 6.24 -8.55
N SER A 84 5.57 6.28 -9.44
CA SER A 84 4.58 5.22 -9.57
C SER A 84 5.21 3.90 -10.06
N LEU A 85 4.48 2.80 -9.85
CA LEU A 85 4.80 1.49 -10.42
C LEU A 85 4.33 1.33 -11.87
N LEU A 86 3.63 2.32 -12.43
CA LEU A 86 3.11 2.31 -13.80
C LEU A 86 4.22 2.82 -14.72
N ASN A 87 4.38 2.19 -15.88
CA ASN A 87 5.53 2.41 -16.76
C ASN A 87 5.34 3.59 -17.71
N SER A 88 4.10 3.98 -17.99
CA SER A 88 3.78 5.04 -18.93
C SER A 88 2.50 5.77 -18.55
N TYR A 89 2.33 6.95 -19.12
CA TYR A 89 1.09 7.71 -18.97
C TYR A 89 -0.12 6.96 -19.51
N ASP A 90 0.05 6.19 -20.58
CA ASP A 90 -1.02 5.37 -21.16
C ASP A 90 -1.46 4.26 -20.21
N GLU A 91 -0.51 3.52 -19.61
CA GLU A 91 -0.83 2.50 -18.60
C GLU A 91 -1.57 3.13 -17.40
N TYR A 92 -1.21 4.36 -17.04
CA TYR A 92 -1.88 5.11 -15.99
C TYR A 92 -3.29 5.58 -16.37
N ASN A 93 -3.50 6.08 -17.58
CA ASN A 93 -4.83 6.46 -18.07
C ASN A 93 -5.76 5.24 -18.16
N ASP A 94 -5.25 4.13 -18.70
CA ASP A 94 -5.96 2.85 -18.74
C ASP A 94 -6.29 2.37 -17.33
N PHE A 95 -5.32 2.48 -16.42
CA PHE A 95 -5.54 2.16 -15.01
C PHE A 95 -6.65 3.03 -14.43
N LEU A 96 -6.75 4.32 -14.76
CA LEU A 96 -7.77 5.22 -14.21
C LEU A 96 -9.17 4.98 -14.77
N GLN A 97 -9.31 4.32 -15.92
CA GLN A 97 -10.60 4.01 -16.56
C GLN A 97 -11.48 5.27 -16.70
N GLY A 98 -10.89 6.34 -17.27
CA GLY A 98 -11.59 7.60 -17.53
C GLY A 98 -11.79 8.52 -16.31
N ARG A 99 -11.33 8.12 -15.11
CA ARG A 99 -11.43 9.00 -13.93
C ARG A 99 -10.45 10.16 -14.01
N ARG A 100 -11.00 11.39 -13.95
CA ARG A 100 -10.23 12.64 -13.94
C ARG A 100 -9.50 12.94 -12.62
N LYS A 101 -9.86 12.25 -11.54
CA LYS A 101 -9.23 12.40 -10.22
C LYS A 101 -8.50 11.13 -9.82
N ALA A 102 -7.33 11.30 -9.23
CA ALA A 102 -6.52 10.20 -8.69
C ALA A 102 -5.99 10.53 -7.29
N THR A 103 -5.46 9.51 -6.65
CA THR A 103 -4.72 9.61 -5.38
C THR A 103 -3.37 8.93 -5.53
N PHE A 104 -2.31 9.63 -5.18
CA PHE A 104 -0.96 9.10 -5.04
C PHE A 104 -0.68 8.99 -3.55
N ILE A 105 -0.41 7.76 -3.09
CA ILE A 105 0.04 7.48 -1.73
C ILE A 105 1.54 7.29 -1.84
N ARG A 106 2.32 8.28 -1.43
CA ARG A 106 3.78 8.27 -1.51
C ARG A 106 4.36 7.56 -0.30
N PHE A 107 5.40 6.76 -0.52
CA PHE A 107 6.08 6.00 0.52
C PHE A 107 7.55 5.75 0.18
N THR A 108 8.33 5.44 1.21
CA THR A 108 9.76 5.11 1.13
C THR A 108 10.05 3.87 1.97
N ASN A 109 11.30 3.40 1.94
CA ASN A 109 11.77 2.31 2.79
C ASN A 109 10.92 1.03 2.65
N LEU A 110 10.61 0.66 1.40
CA LEU A 110 9.85 -0.55 1.13
C LEU A 110 10.65 -1.77 1.55
N LYS A 111 10.05 -2.56 2.44
CA LYS A 111 10.61 -3.81 2.95
C LYS A 111 9.67 -4.96 2.62
N GLU A 112 10.22 -5.96 1.95
CA GLU A 112 9.56 -7.25 1.76
C GLU A 112 9.63 -8.02 3.07
N LEU A 113 8.52 -8.64 3.48
CA LEU A 113 8.50 -9.48 4.66
C LEU A 113 9.21 -10.80 4.35
N PRO A 114 10.16 -11.25 5.20
CA PRO A 114 10.75 -12.58 5.08
C PRO A 114 9.69 -13.69 5.07
N ASN A 115 8.65 -13.52 5.89
CA ASN A 115 7.53 -14.45 5.97
C ASN A 115 6.22 -13.76 5.58
N PRO A 116 5.67 -14.00 4.37
CA PRO A 116 4.37 -13.46 3.98
C PRO A 116 3.24 -13.85 4.95
N ILE A 117 2.42 -12.87 5.35
CA ILE A 117 1.36 -13.07 6.34
C ILE A 117 0.07 -13.51 5.64
N LYS A 118 -0.23 -14.80 5.73
CA LYS A 118 -1.40 -15.42 5.09
C LYS A 118 -2.72 -14.93 5.67
N ALA A 119 -3.81 -15.08 4.92
CA ALA A 119 -5.16 -14.70 5.31
C ALA A 119 -5.62 -15.24 6.68
N LYS A 120 -5.18 -16.44 7.08
CA LYS A 120 -5.52 -17.03 8.40
C LYS A 120 -4.91 -16.21 9.54
N THR A 121 -3.61 -15.95 9.49
CA THR A 121 -2.89 -15.14 10.48
C THR A 121 -3.42 -13.70 10.51
N PHE A 122 -3.66 -13.12 9.33
CA PHE A 122 -4.33 -11.82 9.21
C PHE A 122 -5.67 -11.81 9.95
N ALA A 123 -6.52 -12.82 9.73
CA ALA A 123 -7.84 -12.88 10.34
C ALA A 123 -7.77 -13.03 11.87
N GLN A 124 -6.76 -13.71 12.40
CA GLN A 124 -6.52 -13.84 13.84
C GLN A 124 -6.10 -12.51 14.46
N ILE A 125 -5.16 -11.79 13.85
CA ILE A 125 -4.64 -10.50 14.36
C ILE A 125 -5.69 -9.38 14.24
N ILE A 126 -6.40 -9.34 13.12
CA ILE A 126 -7.30 -8.22 12.78
C ILE A 126 -8.74 -8.47 13.23
N GLY A 127 -9.10 -9.73 13.50
CA GLY A 127 -10.48 -10.12 13.82
C GLY A 127 -11.42 -10.04 12.61
N ARG A 128 -10.89 -9.95 11.38
CA ARG A 128 -11.68 -9.88 10.14
C ARG A 128 -11.25 -10.94 9.14
N LYS A 129 -12.21 -11.76 8.68
CA LYS A 129 -11.94 -12.85 7.73
C LYS A 129 -11.58 -12.38 6.31
N ARG A 130 -12.00 -11.18 5.90
CA ARG A 130 -11.82 -10.68 4.54
C ARG A 130 -11.25 -9.26 4.53
N MET A 131 -10.30 -9.01 3.64
CA MET A 131 -9.74 -7.67 3.41
C MET A 131 -10.77 -6.78 2.70
N PRO A 132 -11.10 -5.58 3.24
CA PRO A 132 -11.94 -4.61 2.54
C PRO A 132 -11.27 -4.12 1.26
N GLN A 133 -12.03 -3.99 0.17
CA GLN A 133 -11.49 -3.60 -1.16
C GLN A 133 -10.79 -2.24 -1.16
N GLN A 134 -11.21 -1.34 -0.28
CA GLN A 134 -10.63 -0.01 -0.17
C GLN A 134 -9.32 -0.01 0.62
N GLY A 135 -9.02 -1.05 1.39
CA GLY A 135 -7.99 -1.05 2.43
C GLY A 135 -8.58 -0.75 3.81
N MET A 136 -7.73 -0.74 4.84
CA MET A 136 -8.17 -0.46 6.20
C MET A 136 -7.06 0.13 7.07
N TYR A 137 -7.44 0.91 8.08
CA TYR A 137 -6.53 1.37 9.11
C TYR A 137 -6.27 0.28 10.15
N LEU A 138 -5.07 0.34 10.73
CA LEU A 138 -4.59 -0.51 11.80
C LEU A 138 -4.20 0.33 13.02
N THR A 139 -4.41 -0.22 14.21
CA THR A 139 -3.81 0.29 15.44
C THR A 139 -2.32 -0.04 15.48
N LYS A 140 -1.59 0.55 16.44
CA LYS A 140 -0.17 0.25 16.63
C LYS A 140 0.04 -1.21 17.00
N GLU A 141 -0.80 -1.77 17.87
CA GLU A 141 -0.69 -3.16 18.34
C GLU A 141 -0.89 -4.14 17.17
N MET A 142 -1.89 -3.90 16.31
CA MET A 142 -2.10 -4.71 15.12
C MET A 142 -0.90 -4.65 14.17
N ALA A 143 -0.33 -3.47 13.95
CA ALA A 143 0.84 -3.31 13.09
C ALA A 143 2.05 -4.07 13.65
N GLN A 144 2.31 -3.98 14.94
CA GLN A 144 3.41 -4.69 15.60
C GLN A 144 3.23 -6.21 15.54
N GLN A 145 2.01 -6.72 15.77
CA GLN A 145 1.70 -8.15 15.62
C GLN A 145 1.91 -8.65 14.19
N LEU A 146 1.56 -7.83 13.18
CA LEU A 146 1.83 -8.17 11.78
C LEU A 146 3.34 -8.22 11.50
N LEU A 147 4.12 -7.22 11.95
CA LEU A 147 5.58 -7.21 11.75
C LEU A 147 6.24 -8.42 12.39
N SER A 148 5.86 -8.75 13.63
CA SER A 148 6.33 -9.95 14.33
C SER A 148 5.98 -11.23 13.57
N ALA A 149 4.73 -11.39 13.13
CA ALA A 149 4.31 -12.53 12.31
C ALA A 149 5.03 -12.60 10.95
N GLY A 150 5.44 -11.44 10.42
CA GLY A 150 6.19 -11.30 9.18
C GLY A 150 7.69 -11.64 9.31
N GLY A 151 8.17 -11.97 10.51
CA GLY A 151 9.59 -12.23 10.78
C GLY A 151 10.45 -10.97 10.82
N THR A 152 9.86 -9.82 11.13
CA THR A 152 10.58 -8.55 11.32
C THR A 152 10.80 -8.30 12.81
N GLU A 153 11.98 -7.81 13.19
CA GLU A 153 12.23 -7.34 14.55
C GLU A 153 11.32 -6.15 14.86
N ILE A 154 10.74 -6.14 16.08
CA ILE A 154 9.78 -5.12 16.48
C ILE A 154 10.53 -3.79 16.68
N LEU A 155 10.16 -2.76 15.92
CA LEU A 155 10.63 -1.37 16.07
C LEU A 155 10.19 -0.74 17.39
#